data_AF-A0A9N9QQ52-F1
#
_entry.id   AF-A0A9N9QQ52-F1
#
_cell.length_a   1.000
_cell.length_b   1.000
_cell.length_c   1.000
_cell.angle_alpha   90.00
_cell.angle_beta   90.00
_cell.angle_gamma   90.00
#
_symmetry.space_group_name_H-M   'P 1'
#
loop_
_entity.id
_entity.type
_entity.pdbx_description
1 polymer ?
#
loop_
_entity_poly.entity_id
_entity_poly.type
_entity_poly.pdbx_seq_one_letter_code
_entity_poly.pdbx_strand_id
1 'polypeptide(L)'
;MDIACYLFLTHSFYTQEQMKAFKSLQAYKYFESGFVLKIGAKITHNCYVLVGKIKHSEAEAKLLDVWSIVSRDGSISTAHCTCMAGNSEVCNHIAAMLFAAEYAYRKRNSISCTDLTAPWPMPSLSTTVPIVPLSEMDFGKPSSSTSQVVSIKNNAIEMLDKMKSLGKTASLMRVVEPFASEIHDPFY
;
A
#
# COMPACT_ATOMS: atom_id res chain seq x y z
N MET A 1 6.13 13.59 -5.51
CA MET A 1 5.91 14.16 -4.17
C MET A 1 6.13 13.05 -3.16
N ASP A 2 7.10 13.14 -2.25
CA ASP A 2 7.31 12.12 -1.22
C ASP A 2 6.23 12.21 -0.11
N ILE A 3 6.24 11.28 0.86
CA ILE A 3 5.25 11.24 1.96
C ILE A 3 5.29 12.52 2.79
N ALA A 4 6.49 13.05 3.09
CA ALA A 4 6.65 14.24 3.92
C ALA A 4 6.13 15.50 3.22
N CYS A 5 6.48 15.69 1.95
CA CYS A 5 5.98 16.75 1.08
C CYS A 5 4.48 16.64 0.88
N TYR A 6 3.91 15.44 0.74
CA TYR A 6 2.46 15.28 0.68
C TYR A 6 1.79 15.75 1.99
N LEU A 7 2.27 15.32 3.16
CA LEU A 7 1.67 15.74 4.43
C LEU A 7 1.86 17.23 4.72
N PHE A 8 2.97 17.82 4.27
CA PHE A 8 3.32 19.21 4.58
C PHE A 8 2.79 20.23 3.56
N LEU A 9 2.99 19.96 2.27
CA LEU A 9 2.78 20.89 1.16
C LEU A 9 1.44 20.69 0.43
N THR A 10 0.69 19.64 0.76
CA THR A 10 -0.64 19.45 0.15
C THR A 10 -1.57 20.56 0.61
N HIS A 11 -2.30 21.10 -0.36
CA HIS A 11 -3.34 22.09 -0.13
C HIS A 11 -4.69 21.39 0.00
N SER A 12 -5.52 21.90 0.91
CA SER A 12 -6.94 21.55 1.01
C SER A 12 -7.65 21.95 -0.25
N PHE A 13 -8.40 21.03 -0.84
CA PHE A 13 -9.18 21.33 -2.04
C PHE A 13 -10.24 22.42 -1.74
N TYR A 14 -10.87 22.35 -0.57
CA TYR A 14 -11.96 23.24 -0.22
C TYR A 14 -11.48 24.62 0.26
N THR A 15 -10.46 24.66 1.11
CA THR A 15 -9.98 25.92 1.69
C THR A 15 -8.81 26.54 0.92
N GLN A 16 -8.19 25.80 -0.01
CA GLN A 16 -6.96 26.17 -0.71
C GLN A 16 -5.76 26.48 0.22
N GLU A 17 -5.90 26.19 1.51
CA GLU A 17 -4.85 26.38 2.50
C GLU A 17 -3.92 25.17 2.55
N GLN A 18 -2.66 25.40 2.86
CA GLN A 18 -1.69 24.32 3.12
C GLN A 18 -2.06 23.59 4.39
N MET A 19 -2.09 22.26 4.32
CA MET A 19 -2.48 21.39 5.43
C MET A 19 -1.49 21.44 6.60
N LYS A 20 -0.19 21.66 6.33
CA LYS A 20 0.88 21.79 7.34
C LYS A 20 0.80 20.71 8.44
N ALA A 21 0.63 19.46 8.04
CA ALA A 21 0.32 18.34 8.95
C ALA A 21 1.54 17.82 9.73
N PHE A 22 2.20 18.68 10.50
CA PHE A 22 3.41 18.34 11.26
C PHE A 22 3.21 17.17 12.22
N LYS A 23 2.01 17.04 12.80
CA LYS A 23 1.66 15.95 13.72
C LYS A 23 1.62 14.60 13.02
N SER A 24 1.37 14.57 11.71
CA SER A 24 1.25 13.34 10.93
C SER A 24 2.60 12.76 10.52
N LEU A 25 3.70 13.52 10.61
CA LEU A 25 5.05 12.95 10.59
C LEU A 25 5.29 11.98 11.76
N GLN A 26 4.68 12.25 12.92
CA GLN A 26 4.79 11.34 14.07
C GLN A 26 3.95 10.07 13.92
N ALA A 27 3.14 9.96 12.86
CA ALA A 27 2.33 8.78 12.59
C ALA A 27 3.15 7.54 12.24
N TYR A 28 4.46 7.67 12.01
CA TYR A 28 5.36 6.51 11.99
C TYR A 28 5.20 5.65 13.26
N LYS A 29 5.01 6.28 14.43
CA LYS A 29 4.77 5.56 15.69
C LYS A 29 3.46 4.74 15.67
N TYR A 30 2.45 5.19 14.94
CA TYR A 30 1.18 4.45 14.79
C TYR A 30 1.38 3.20 13.92
N PHE A 31 2.23 3.30 12.89
CA PHE A 31 2.65 2.14 12.11
C PHE A 31 3.44 1.15 12.98
N GLU A 32 4.46 1.63 13.69
CA GLU A 32 5.31 0.81 14.57
C GLU A 32 4.52 0.15 15.71
N SER A 33 3.51 0.85 16.26
CA SER A 33 2.65 0.34 17.33
C SER A 33 1.54 -0.61 16.84
N GLY A 34 1.53 -0.99 15.55
CA GLY A 34 0.61 -2.00 15.03
C GLY A 34 -0.86 -1.56 14.88
N PHE A 35 -1.12 -0.24 14.74
CA PHE A 35 -2.48 0.26 14.49
C PHE A 35 -2.98 -0.07 13.08
N VAL A 36 -2.05 -0.36 12.17
CA VAL A 36 -2.33 -0.79 10.79
C VAL A 36 -2.58 -2.29 10.78
N LEU A 37 -3.84 -2.71 10.58
CA LEU A 37 -4.20 -4.13 10.62
C LEU A 37 -4.05 -4.82 9.28
N LYS A 38 -4.57 -4.19 8.22
CA LYS A 38 -4.57 -4.75 6.87
C LYS A 38 -4.30 -3.65 5.88
N ILE A 39 -3.40 -3.91 4.95
CA ILE A 39 -3.18 -3.07 3.77
C ILE A 39 -3.25 -3.95 2.53
N GLY A 40 -3.93 -3.45 1.52
CA GLY A 40 -3.94 -3.97 0.16
C GLY A 40 -3.53 -2.89 -0.81
N ALA A 41 -2.92 -3.30 -1.92
CA ALA A 41 -2.62 -2.45 -3.04
C ALA A 41 -3.20 -3.09 -4.31
N LYS A 42 -3.85 -2.29 -5.15
CA LYS A 42 -4.33 -2.70 -6.48
C LYS A 42 -3.83 -1.72 -7.52
N ILE A 43 -3.40 -2.23 -8.67
CA ILE A 43 -3.02 -1.40 -9.81
C ILE A 43 -4.26 -1.22 -10.70
N THR A 44 -4.59 0.02 -11.02
CA THR A 44 -5.71 0.39 -11.90
C THR A 44 -5.27 1.55 -12.80
N HIS A 45 -5.45 1.44 -14.12
CA HIS A 45 -5.20 2.51 -15.11
C HIS A 45 -3.94 3.37 -14.83
N ASN A 46 -2.78 2.73 -14.62
CA ASN A 46 -1.49 3.38 -14.28
C ASN A 46 -1.31 3.95 -12.86
N CYS A 47 -2.26 3.79 -11.96
CA CYS A 47 -2.14 4.23 -10.57
C CYS A 47 -2.19 3.03 -9.61
N TYR A 48 -1.53 3.19 -8.47
CA TYR A 48 -1.64 2.30 -7.32
C TYR A 48 -2.73 2.82 -6.39
N VAL A 49 -3.77 2.02 -6.18
CA VAL A 49 -4.80 2.26 -5.17
C VAL A 49 -4.42 1.47 -3.93
N LEU A 50 -4.05 2.18 -2.87
CA LEU A 50 -3.80 1.63 -1.55
C LEU A 50 -5.09 1.66 -0.75
N VAL A 51 -5.37 0.57 -0.05
CA VAL A 51 -6.54 0.43 0.81
C VAL A 51 -6.09 -0.17 2.14
N GLY A 52 -6.48 0.43 3.24
CA GLY A 52 -6.10 0.07 4.58
C GLY A 52 -7.26 0.00 5.56
N LYS A 53 -7.21 -0.97 6.47
CA LYS A 53 -8.03 -1.04 7.69
C LYS A 53 -7.14 -0.65 8.87
N ILE A 54 -7.49 0.43 9.55
CA ILE A 54 -6.67 1.00 10.63
C ILE A 54 -7.51 1.12 11.91
N LYS A 55 -6.90 0.83 13.06
CA LYS A 55 -7.53 1.05 14.37
C LYS A 55 -7.50 2.53 14.73
N HIS A 56 -8.53 2.99 15.43
CA HIS A 56 -8.43 4.25 16.16
C HIS A 56 -7.39 4.15 17.27
N SER A 57 -6.90 5.31 17.72
CA SER A 57 -6.13 5.43 18.97
C SER A 57 -6.92 4.96 20.20
N GLU A 58 -8.25 4.95 20.11
CA GLU A 58 -9.17 4.50 21.16
C GLU A 58 -9.61 3.04 20.91
N ALA A 59 -9.47 2.19 21.93
CA ALA A 59 -9.48 0.74 21.79
C ALA A 59 -10.85 0.13 21.42
N GLU A 60 -11.97 0.81 21.69
CA GLU A 60 -13.33 0.29 21.48
C GLU A 60 -14.01 0.77 20.18
N ALA A 61 -13.33 1.58 19.37
CA ALA A 61 -13.94 2.18 18.19
C ALA A 61 -13.92 1.26 16.96
N LYS A 62 -14.91 1.46 16.06
CA LYS A 62 -15.01 0.78 14.76
C LYS A 62 -13.77 1.01 13.91
N LEU A 63 -13.30 -0.02 13.21
CA LEU A 63 -12.14 0.12 12.30
C LEU A 63 -12.38 1.20 11.23
N LEU A 64 -11.33 1.98 10.98
CA LEU A 64 -11.30 3.02 9.98
C LEU A 64 -10.92 2.44 8.62
N ASP A 65 -11.65 2.89 7.61
CA ASP A 65 -11.33 2.65 6.21
C ASP A 65 -10.48 3.81 5.70
N VAL A 66 -9.31 3.46 5.19
CA VAL A 66 -8.31 4.41 4.67
C VAL A 66 -7.95 4.00 3.26
N TRP A 67 -7.79 4.95 2.36
CA TRP A 67 -7.28 4.70 1.03
C TRP A 67 -6.44 5.85 0.53
N SER A 68 -5.57 5.56 -0.43
CA SER A 68 -4.82 6.58 -1.15
C SER A 68 -4.55 6.12 -2.57
N ILE A 69 -4.38 7.11 -3.44
CA ILE A 69 -3.98 6.90 -4.82
C ILE A 69 -2.57 7.44 -4.98
N VAL A 70 -1.71 6.55 -5.43
CA VAL A 70 -0.30 6.82 -5.66
C VAL A 70 -0.01 6.59 -7.13
N SER A 71 0.55 7.59 -7.80
CA SER A 71 0.97 7.49 -9.20
C SER A 71 2.21 6.59 -9.33
N ARG A 72 2.52 6.14 -10.55
CA ARG A 72 3.65 5.22 -10.79
C ARG A 72 5.02 5.79 -10.44
N ASP A 73 5.15 7.11 -10.42
CA ASP A 73 6.34 7.85 -9.99
C ASP A 73 6.49 7.88 -8.45
N GLY A 74 5.56 7.28 -7.70
CA GLY A 74 5.53 7.32 -6.24
C GLY A 74 4.92 8.61 -5.68
N SER A 75 4.38 9.50 -6.52
CA SER A 75 3.67 10.69 -6.05
C SER A 75 2.30 10.33 -5.50
N ILE A 76 1.98 10.83 -4.31
CA ILE A 76 0.65 10.66 -3.72
C ILE A 76 -0.27 11.72 -4.30
N SER A 77 -1.32 11.28 -4.99
CA SER A 77 -2.27 12.18 -5.65
C SER A 77 -3.37 12.62 -4.69
N THR A 78 -3.96 11.67 -3.97
CA THR A 78 -4.99 11.94 -2.96
C THR A 78 -5.08 10.80 -1.96
N ALA A 79 -5.59 11.09 -0.78
CA ALA A 79 -5.84 10.10 0.25
C ALA A 79 -7.03 10.51 1.10
N HIS A 80 -7.71 9.53 1.67
CA HIS A 80 -8.83 9.81 2.55
C HIS A 80 -8.99 8.74 3.62
N CYS A 81 -9.46 9.17 4.78
CA CYS A 81 -9.73 8.33 5.93
C CYS A 81 -11.14 8.60 6.45
N THR A 82 -11.82 7.59 6.97
CA THR A 82 -13.13 7.77 7.59
C THR A 82 -13.10 8.43 8.99
N CYS A 83 -11.93 8.82 9.52
CA CYS A 83 -11.85 9.46 10.83
C CYS A 83 -12.37 10.91 10.78
N MET A 84 -12.65 11.48 11.95
CA MET A 84 -13.12 12.87 12.08
C MET A 84 -12.12 13.89 11.49
N ALA A 85 -10.82 13.62 11.61
CA ALA A 85 -9.76 14.41 10.97
C ALA A 85 -9.51 14.01 9.51
N GLY A 86 -10.24 13.02 8.98
CA GLY A 86 -10.03 12.46 7.64
C GLY A 86 -10.50 13.37 6.52
N ASN A 87 -11.32 14.37 6.86
CA ASN A 87 -11.75 15.44 5.94
C ASN A 87 -10.59 16.32 5.48
N SER A 88 -9.45 16.31 6.17
CA SER A 88 -8.25 17.03 5.73
C SER A 88 -7.29 16.19 4.89
N GLU A 89 -7.62 14.96 4.47
CA GLU A 89 -6.78 14.11 3.59
C GLU A 89 -5.34 13.80 4.10
N VAL A 90 -4.91 14.34 5.25
CA VAL A 90 -3.54 14.25 5.78
C VAL A 90 -3.51 13.75 7.22
N CYS A 91 -4.54 13.04 7.67
CA CYS A 91 -4.60 12.56 9.04
C CYS A 91 -3.49 11.52 9.37
N ASN A 92 -3.26 11.28 10.66
CA ASN A 92 -2.26 10.31 11.11
C ASN A 92 -2.51 8.89 10.57
N HIS A 93 -3.76 8.49 10.36
CA HIS A 93 -4.06 7.16 9.80
C HIS A 93 -3.60 7.04 8.33
N ILE A 94 -3.74 8.11 7.54
CA ILE A 94 -3.26 8.16 6.16
C ILE A 94 -1.74 8.06 6.13
N ALA A 95 -1.07 8.86 6.97
CA ALA A 95 0.38 8.82 7.10
C ALA A 95 0.87 7.42 7.53
N ALA A 96 0.24 6.79 8.51
CA ALA A 96 0.59 5.44 8.96
C ALA A 96 0.44 4.39 7.83
N MET A 97 -0.63 4.48 7.01
CA MET A 97 -0.82 3.61 5.85
C MET A 97 0.29 3.80 4.81
N LEU A 98 0.65 5.05 4.51
CA LEU A 98 1.68 5.38 3.53
C LEU A 98 3.05 4.88 3.99
N PHE A 99 3.41 5.09 5.26
CA PHE A 99 4.65 4.56 5.83
C PHE A 99 4.69 3.03 5.81
N ALA A 100 3.57 2.37 6.11
CA ALA A 100 3.48 0.92 6.03
C ALA A 100 3.65 0.39 4.60
N ALA A 101 3.08 1.09 3.60
CA ALA A 101 3.25 0.75 2.20
C ALA A 101 4.70 0.95 1.71
N GLU A 102 5.35 2.05 2.11
CA GLU A 102 6.76 2.30 1.82
C GLU A 102 7.65 1.24 2.48
N TYR A 103 7.40 0.91 3.74
CA TYR A 103 8.12 -0.14 4.45
C TYR A 103 7.96 -1.50 3.77
N ALA A 104 6.75 -1.86 3.35
CA ALA A 104 6.49 -3.09 2.62
C ALA A 104 7.23 -3.13 1.28
N TYR A 105 7.27 -2.00 0.55
CA TYR A 105 8.03 -1.89 -0.69
C TYR A 105 9.53 -2.02 -0.46
N ARG A 106 10.07 -1.32 0.54
CA ARG A 106 11.49 -1.41 0.92
C ARG A 106 11.86 -2.82 1.33
N LYS A 107 11.06 -3.45 2.20
CA LYS A 107 11.25 -4.83 2.63
C LYS A 107 11.26 -5.78 1.43
N ARG A 108 10.33 -5.63 0.49
CA ARG A 108 10.29 -6.45 -0.73
C ARG A 108 11.56 -6.32 -1.57
N ASN A 109 12.06 -5.09 -1.72
CA ASN A 109 13.27 -4.83 -2.52
C ASN A 109 14.58 -5.09 -1.75
N SER A 110 14.51 -5.22 -0.42
CA SER A 110 15.63 -5.55 0.44
C SER A 110 15.66 -7.02 0.84
N ILE A 111 14.76 -7.87 0.32
CA ILE A 111 14.84 -9.33 0.48
C ILE A 111 16.09 -9.78 -0.26
N SER A 112 17.13 -10.06 0.51
CA SER A 112 18.34 -10.70 0.03
C SER A 112 18.07 -12.20 -0.17
N CYS A 113 18.91 -12.88 -0.96
CA CYS A 113 18.82 -14.32 -1.15
C CYS A 113 18.89 -15.14 0.16
N THR A 114 19.35 -14.53 1.28
CA THR A 114 19.38 -15.14 2.62
C THR A 114 18.08 -14.98 3.42
N ASP A 115 17.18 -14.07 3.04
CA ASP A 115 15.89 -13.84 3.72
C ASP A 115 14.78 -14.77 3.23
N LEU A 116 15.00 -15.42 2.09
CA LEU A 116 14.17 -16.53 1.63
C LEU A 116 14.60 -17.77 2.42
N THR A 117 13.64 -18.55 2.92
CA THR A 117 13.92 -19.91 3.38
C THR A 117 14.66 -20.61 2.26
N ALA A 118 15.96 -20.87 2.46
CA ALA A 118 16.75 -21.65 1.54
C ALA A 118 16.00 -22.98 1.37
N PRO A 119 15.48 -23.30 0.17
CA PRO A 119 15.09 -24.65 -0.09
C PRO A 119 16.41 -25.41 -0.09
N TRP A 120 16.79 -25.99 1.04
CA TRP A 120 17.66 -27.15 0.99
C TRP A 120 16.84 -28.16 0.20
N PRO A 121 17.16 -28.46 -1.08
CA PRO A 121 16.47 -29.53 -1.75
C PRO A 121 16.74 -30.76 -0.89
N MET A 122 15.69 -31.30 -0.27
CA MET A 122 15.80 -32.57 0.44
C MET A 122 16.36 -33.55 -0.59
N PRO A 123 17.60 -34.04 -0.43
CA PRO A 123 18.16 -34.96 -1.40
C PRO A 123 17.20 -36.14 -1.47
N SER A 124 16.66 -36.40 -2.67
CA SER A 124 15.81 -37.56 -2.89
C SER A 124 16.59 -38.78 -2.44
N LEU A 125 16.00 -39.59 -1.55
CA LEU A 125 16.60 -40.75 -0.89
C LEU A 125 17.01 -41.90 -1.84
N SER A 126 17.30 -41.65 -3.12
CA SER A 126 17.61 -42.68 -4.10
C SER A 126 18.53 -42.24 -5.26
N THR A 127 19.32 -41.18 -5.13
CA THR A 127 20.37 -40.93 -6.13
C THR A 127 21.69 -41.51 -5.65
N THR A 128 22.04 -42.70 -6.09
CA THR A 128 23.41 -43.23 -5.98
C THR A 128 24.31 -42.34 -6.83
N VAL A 129 24.95 -41.35 -6.21
CA VAL A 129 25.97 -40.53 -6.86
C VAL A 129 27.28 -41.32 -6.83
N PRO A 130 27.91 -41.61 -7.98
CA PRO A 130 29.20 -42.29 -7.99
C PRO A 130 30.25 -41.41 -7.31
N ILE A 131 31.06 -42.01 -6.44
CA ILE A 131 32.21 -41.33 -5.82
C ILE A 131 33.29 -41.20 -6.91
N VAL A 132 33.47 -39.98 -7.42
CA VAL A 132 34.48 -39.64 -8.44
C VAL A 132 35.52 -38.67 -7.89
N PRO A 133 36.76 -38.67 -8.42
CA PRO A 133 37.76 -37.66 -8.08
C PRO A 133 37.24 -36.25 -8.34
N LEU A 134 37.71 -35.28 -7.55
CA LEU A 134 37.27 -33.89 -7.62
C LEU A 134 37.42 -33.27 -9.02
N SER A 135 38.42 -33.73 -9.78
CA SER A 135 38.69 -33.32 -11.16
C SER A 135 37.61 -33.71 -12.18
N GLU A 136 36.73 -34.64 -11.81
CA GLU A 136 35.73 -35.25 -12.71
C GLU A 136 34.28 -34.90 -12.29
N MET A 137 34.09 -34.02 -11.30
CA MET A 137 32.77 -33.59 -10.86
C MET A 137 32.16 -32.56 -11.82
N ASP A 138 30.94 -32.83 -12.29
CA ASP A 138 30.11 -31.89 -13.06
C ASP A 138 29.08 -31.20 -12.14
N PHE A 139 29.12 -29.88 -12.08
CA PHE A 139 28.29 -29.07 -11.18
C PHE A 139 26.95 -28.63 -11.79
N GLY A 140 26.67 -28.97 -13.06
CA GLY A 140 25.42 -28.62 -13.73
C GLY A 140 25.16 -27.10 -13.83
N LYS A 141 24.02 -26.72 -14.42
CA LYS A 141 23.59 -25.30 -14.54
C LYS A 141 22.26 -25.10 -13.81
N PRO A 142 22.07 -23.94 -13.15
CA PRO A 142 20.86 -23.69 -12.37
C PRO A 142 19.63 -23.57 -13.28
N SER A 143 18.54 -24.27 -12.95
CA SER A 143 17.23 -24.06 -13.55
C SER A 143 16.46 -23.01 -12.72
N SER A 144 15.99 -21.96 -13.37
CA SER A 144 15.24 -20.89 -12.71
C SER A 144 13.77 -21.30 -12.54
N SER A 145 13.38 -21.75 -11.35
CA SER A 145 11.97 -21.93 -10.99
C SER A 145 11.38 -20.59 -10.49
N THR A 146 10.48 -20.01 -11.27
CA THR A 146 9.77 -18.76 -10.95
C THR A 146 8.75 -18.97 -9.82
N SER A 147 9.00 -18.42 -8.65
CA SER A 147 8.05 -18.43 -7.52
C SER A 147 6.85 -17.52 -7.79
N GLN A 148 5.66 -18.09 -7.66
CA GLN A 148 4.36 -17.44 -7.90
C GLN A 148 4.09 -16.28 -6.95
N VAL A 149 3.74 -15.12 -7.51
CA VAL A 149 3.22 -13.97 -6.77
C VAL A 149 1.74 -14.20 -6.49
N VAL A 150 1.37 -14.21 -5.20
CA VAL A 150 -0.01 -14.37 -4.72
C VAL A 150 -0.90 -13.21 -5.23
N SER A 151 -1.99 -13.58 -5.91
CA SER A 151 -2.99 -12.67 -6.46
C SER A 151 -4.00 -12.24 -5.38
N ILE A 152 -4.25 -10.93 -5.24
CA ILE A 152 -5.22 -10.35 -4.27
C ILE A 152 -6.39 -9.72 -5.04
N LYS A 153 -7.62 -10.12 -4.67
CA LYS A 153 -8.90 -9.80 -5.33
C LYS A 153 -9.38 -8.34 -5.18
N ASN A 154 -10.33 -7.98 -6.05
CA ASN A 154 -10.92 -6.67 -6.43
C ASN A 154 -11.49 -5.71 -5.35
N ASN A 155 -11.09 -5.82 -4.08
CA ASN A 155 -11.71 -5.09 -2.96
C ASN A 155 -11.65 -3.55 -3.04
N ALA A 156 -10.72 -2.99 -3.81
CA ALA A 156 -10.57 -1.54 -3.93
C ALA A 156 -11.77 -0.87 -4.63
N ILE A 157 -12.39 -1.54 -5.61
CA ILE A 157 -13.52 -0.96 -6.38
C ILE A 157 -14.78 -0.95 -5.50
N GLU A 158 -15.09 -2.05 -4.82
CA GLU A 158 -16.20 -2.11 -3.86
C GLU A 158 -16.08 -1.07 -2.75
N MET A 159 -14.85 -0.74 -2.34
CA MET A 159 -14.62 0.30 -1.35
C MET A 159 -14.93 1.69 -1.92
N LEU A 160 -14.52 2.00 -3.14
CA LEU A 160 -14.84 3.27 -3.81
C LEU A 160 -16.36 3.44 -3.96
N ASP A 161 -17.07 2.38 -4.36
CA ASP A 161 -18.54 2.40 -4.47
C ASP A 161 -19.23 2.61 -3.12
N LYS A 162 -18.73 1.98 -2.04
CA LYS A 162 -19.21 2.26 -0.68
C LYS A 162 -19.00 3.71 -0.30
N MET A 163 -17.92 4.35 -0.74
CA MET A 163 -17.64 5.75 -0.43
C MET A 163 -18.52 6.71 -1.21
N LYS A 164 -18.89 6.36 -2.45
CA LYS A 164 -19.95 7.02 -3.20
C LYS A 164 -21.28 6.93 -2.45
N SER A 165 -21.66 5.75 -1.94
CA SER A 165 -22.90 5.57 -1.17
C SER A 165 -22.94 6.34 0.16
N LEU A 166 -21.78 6.67 0.73
CA LEU A 166 -21.64 7.42 1.99
C LEU A 166 -21.65 8.95 1.79
N GLY A 167 -21.82 9.44 0.55
CA GLY A 167 -21.87 10.87 0.25
C GLY A 167 -20.53 11.59 0.39
N LYS A 168 -19.41 10.87 0.40
CA LYS A 168 -18.05 11.45 0.51
C LYS A 168 -17.46 11.79 -0.86
N THR A 169 -18.22 12.55 -1.64
CA THR A 169 -17.95 12.84 -3.07
C THR A 169 -16.72 13.71 -3.28
N ALA A 170 -16.46 14.69 -2.39
CA ALA A 170 -15.31 15.58 -2.48
C ALA A 170 -13.96 14.84 -2.57
N SER A 171 -13.83 13.71 -1.87
CA SER A 171 -12.63 12.87 -1.89
C SER A 171 -12.47 12.07 -3.19
N LEU A 172 -13.57 11.77 -3.89
CA LEU A 172 -13.57 11.04 -5.17
C LEU A 172 -13.29 11.96 -6.36
N MET A 173 -13.62 13.25 -6.24
CA MET A 173 -13.45 14.25 -7.32
C MET A 173 -12.00 14.49 -7.70
N ARG A 174 -11.03 14.12 -6.85
CA ARG A 174 -9.65 14.59 -7.04
C ARG A 174 -8.95 13.96 -8.24
N VAL A 175 -9.19 12.68 -8.59
CA VAL A 175 -8.52 12.02 -9.77
C VAL A 175 -9.18 10.71 -10.27
N VAL A 176 -10.31 10.23 -9.71
CA VAL A 176 -10.80 8.88 -10.09
C VAL A 176 -11.82 8.95 -11.22
N GLU A 177 -11.38 8.84 -12.46
CA GLU A 177 -12.30 8.52 -13.58
C GLU A 177 -12.93 7.13 -13.35
N PRO A 178 -14.26 6.94 -13.48
CA PRO A 178 -15.28 7.85 -14.01
C PRO A 178 -15.99 8.76 -12.98
N PHE A 179 -15.72 8.61 -11.69
CA PHE A 179 -16.38 9.38 -10.62
C PHE A 179 -16.10 10.88 -10.70
N ALA A 180 -14.91 11.27 -11.17
CA ALA A 180 -14.57 12.65 -11.45
C ALA A 180 -15.45 13.24 -12.56
N SER A 181 -15.64 12.51 -13.66
CA SER A 181 -16.52 12.91 -14.77
C SER A 181 -18.01 12.94 -14.40
N GLU A 182 -18.49 11.95 -13.63
CA GLU A 182 -19.92 11.87 -13.23
C GLU A 182 -20.37 13.02 -12.32
N ILE A 183 -19.46 13.60 -11.52
CA ILE A 183 -19.78 14.66 -10.55
C ILE A 183 -19.50 16.06 -11.17
N HIS A 184 -18.81 16.12 -12.31
CA HIS A 184 -18.54 17.37 -13.01
C HIS A 184 -19.76 17.91 -13.79
N ASP A 185 -20.87 17.15 -13.83
CA ASP A 185 -22.12 17.58 -14.43
C ASP A 185 -22.76 18.69 -13.56
N PRO A 186 -22.99 19.90 -14.10
CA PRO A 186 -23.32 21.10 -13.32
C PRO A 186 -24.76 21.13 -12.76
N PHE A 187 -25.41 19.98 -12.61
CA PHE A 187 -26.81 19.86 -12.18
C PHE A 187 -27.01 19.07 -10.87
N TYR A 188 -25.96 18.92 -10.05
CA TYR A 188 -26.08 18.55 -8.63
C TYR A 188 -25.41 19.57 -7.72
#